data_AF-A0A5K1D735-F1
#
_entry.id   AF-A0A5K1D735-F1
#
_cell.length_a   1.000
_cell.length_b   1.000
_cell.length_c   1.000
_cell.angle_alpha   90.00
_cell.angle_beta   90.00
_cell.angle_gamma   90.00
#
_symmetry.space_group_name_H-M   'P 1'
#
loop_
_entity.id
_entity.type
_entity.pdbx_description
1 polymer ?
#
loop_
_entity_poly.entity_id
_entity_poly.type
_entity_poly.pdbx_seq_one_letter_code
_entity_poly.pdbx_strand_id
1 'polypeptide(L)' 'CDPYFDPVGCRHPGCTEVWQTPQCVQKCKSENQVWSDQKHFGVSAFNIQSDPQSIMAEIYTNGPVEAGFAIYQ' A
#
# COMPACT_ATOMS: atom_id res chain seq x y z
N CYS A 1 5.40 -9.54 -9.77
CA CYS A 1 4.29 -8.79 -10.41
C CYS A 1 4.21 -7.47 -9.70
N ASP A 2 4.24 -6.33 -10.41
CA ASP A 2 4.26 -5.05 -9.71
C ASP A 2 2.95 -4.85 -8.95
N PRO A 3 3.02 -4.47 -7.66
CA PRO A 3 1.84 -4.06 -6.92
C PRO A 3 1.20 -2.91 -7.70
N TYR A 4 -0.12 -2.97 -7.85
CA TYR A 4 -0.91 -2.04 -8.66
C TYR A 4 -0.45 -0.59 -8.46
N PHE A 5 0.37 -0.10 -9.38
CA PHE A 5 0.72 1.30 -9.50
C PHE A 5 -0.16 1.82 -10.61
N ASP A 6 -1.21 2.55 -10.26
CA ASP A 6 -2.09 3.17 -11.24
C ASP A 6 -1.30 4.23 -12.02
N PRO A 7 -0.94 3.99 -13.29
CA PRO A 7 -0.23 4.99 -14.08
C PRO A 7 -1.16 6.11 -14.57
N VAL A 8 -2.48 5.98 -14.32
CA VAL A 8 -3.54 6.88 -14.77
C VAL A 8 -3.87 7.94 -13.70
N GLY A 9 -3.50 7.71 -12.43
CA GLY A 9 -3.68 8.65 -11.31
C GLY A 9 -2.53 9.67 -11.17
N CYS A 10 -2.86 10.97 -11.20
CA CYS A 10 -1.90 12.08 -11.25
C CYS A 10 -0.97 12.20 -10.02
N ARG A 11 0.28 12.65 -10.26
CA ARG A 11 1.33 12.85 -9.24
C ARG A 11 1.34 14.21 -8.53
N HIS A 12 0.60 15.23 -8.99
CA HIS A 12 0.42 16.54 -8.33
C HIS A 12 -0.52 17.45 -9.17
N PRO A 13 -0.93 18.65 -8.69
CA PRO A 13 -2.33 19.11 -8.64
C PRO A 13 -3.04 19.24 -10.00
N GLY A 14 -4.31 18.82 -10.03
CA GLY A 14 -5.18 18.79 -11.22
C GLY A 14 -6.04 17.53 -11.34
N CYS A 15 -5.92 16.58 -10.40
CA CYS A 15 -6.74 15.36 -10.35
C CYS A 15 -8.21 15.72 -10.09
N THR A 16 -9.00 15.83 -11.16
CA THR A 16 -10.43 16.15 -11.10
C THR A 16 -11.30 14.90 -11.23
N GLU A 17 -10.73 13.79 -11.69
CA GLU A 17 -11.49 12.59 -12.06
C GLU A 17 -11.33 11.48 -11.01
N VAL A 18 -12.48 11.00 -10.53
CA VAL A 18 -12.57 9.80 -9.70
C VAL A 18 -12.56 8.59 -10.63
N TRP A 19 -11.44 7.87 -10.68
CA TRP A 19 -11.32 6.64 -11.44
C TRP A 19 -12.07 5.50 -10.75
N GLN A 20 -12.76 4.67 -11.54
CA GLN A 20 -13.39 3.46 -11.00
C GLN A 20 -12.32 2.49 -10.49
N THR A 21 -12.60 1.82 -9.38
CA THR A 21 -11.74 0.74 -8.90
C THR A 21 -11.61 -0.33 -10.00
N PRO A 22 -10.38 -0.66 -10.44
CA PRO A 22 -10.16 -1.63 -11.50
C PRO A 22 -10.64 -3.04 -11.08
N GLN A 23 -10.91 -3.88 -12.07
CA GLN A 23 -11.22 -5.29 -11.81
C GLN A 23 -9.97 -6.05 -11.34
N CYS A 24 -10.15 -6.97 -10.38
CA CYS A 24 -9.08 -7.83 -9.89
C CYS A 24 -8.74 -8.91 -10.94
N VAL A 25 -7.65 -8.72 -11.69
CA VAL A 25 -7.16 -9.71 -12.66
C VAL A 25 -6.03 -10.52 -12.03
N GLN A 26 -6.20 -11.83 -11.94
CA GLN A 26 -5.20 -12.76 -11.38
C GLN A 26 -4.09 -13.11 -12.39
N LYS A 27 -3.55 -12.08 -13.05
CA LYS A 27 -2.50 -12.19 -14.07
C LYS A 27 -1.51 -11.04 -13.90
N CYS A 28 -0.24 -11.30 -14.15
CA CYS A 28 0.80 -10.29 -14.09
C CYS A 28 0.91 -9.56 -15.42
N LYS A 29 1.34 -8.28 -15.38
CA LYS A 29 1.56 -7.48 -16.59
C LYS A 29 2.68 -8.05 -17.47
N SER A 30 3.74 -8.54 -16.83
CA SER A 30 4.84 -9.24 -17.50
C SER A 30 4.45 -10.70 -17.73
N GLU A 31 4.57 -11.17 -18.97
CA GLU A 31 4.23 -12.55 -19.36
C GLU A 31 5.16 -13.61 -18.76
N ASN A 32 6.35 -13.19 -18.31
CA ASN A 32 7.34 -14.08 -17.70
C ASN A 32 7.07 -14.39 -16.21
N GLN A 33 5.98 -13.87 -15.64
CA GLN A 33 5.67 -13.99 -14.21
C GLN A 33 4.33 -14.71 -14.01
N VAL A 34 4.35 -15.77 -13.20
CA VAL A 34 3.15 -16.50 -12.78
C VAL A 34 2.55 -15.82 -11.55
N TRP A 35 1.28 -15.44 -11.61
CA TRP A 35 0.61 -14.66 -10.55
C TRP A 35 0.59 -15.32 -9.17
N SER A 36 0.39 -16.64 -9.11
CA SER A 36 0.39 -17.40 -7.86
C SER A 36 1.74 -17.33 -7.13
N ASP A 37 2.82 -17.40 -7.90
CA ASP A 37 4.19 -17.56 -7.39
C ASP A 37 4.78 -16.23 -6.93
N GLN A 38 4.09 -15.14 -7.23
CA GLN A 38 4.50 -13.77 -6.96
C GLN A 38 3.73 -13.15 -5.79
N LYS A 39 2.93 -13.96 -5.09
CA LYS A 39 2.25 -13.53 -3.87
C LYS A 39 3.24 -13.48 -2.72
N HIS A 40 3.27 -12.34 -2.04
CA HIS A 40 3.99 -12.17 -0.79
C HIS A 40 2.99 -12.17 0.36
N PHE A 41 3.22 -13.01 1.36
CA PHE A 41 2.34 -13.16 2.52
C PHE A 41 3.04 -12.59 3.76
N GLY A 42 2.31 -11.76 4.50
CA GLY A 42 2.74 -11.33 5.83
C GLY A 42 2.59 -12.47 6.83
N VAL A 43 3.42 -12.47 7.87
CA VAL A 43 3.33 -13.45 8.97
C VAL A 43 2.20 -13.08 9.92
N SER A 44 2.01 -11.78 10.19
CA SER A 44 0.98 -11.27 11.08
C SER A 44 0.66 -9.81 10.77
N ALA A 45 -0.46 -9.32 11.31
CA ALA A 45 -0.85 -7.92 11.34
C ALA A 45 -1.33 -7.58 12.76
N PHE A 46 -0.90 -6.45 13.31
CA PHE A 46 -1.21 -6.04 14.68
C PHE A 46 -1.27 -4.51 14.80
N ASN A 47 -1.92 -4.04 15.87
CA ASN A 47 -2.00 -2.63 16.20
C ASN A 47 -0.87 -2.25 17.16
N ILE A 48 -0.27 -1.09 16.95
CA ILE A 48 0.67 -0.48 17.88
C ILE A 48 -0.13 0.38 18.85
N GLN A 49 0.28 0.43 20.11
CA GLN A 49 -0.32 1.33 21.09
C GLN A 49 -0.18 2.78 20.60
N SER A 50 -1.23 3.59 20.82
CA SER A 50 -1.23 5.03 20.49
C SER A 50 -0.38 5.86 21.48
N ASP A 51 0.86 5.44 21.67
CA ASP A 51 1.89 6.06 22.49
C ASP A 51 3.12 6.34 21.60
N PRO A 52 3.69 7.56 21.61
CA PRO A 52 4.85 7.89 20.79
C PRO A 52 6.05 6.98 20.99
N GLN A 53 6.32 6.51 22.22
CA GLN A 53 7.48 5.64 22.47
C GLN A 53 7.31 4.27 21.82
N SER A 54 6.10 3.72 21.90
CA SER A 54 5.73 2.44 21.28
C SER A 54 5.85 2.49 19.76
N ILE A 55 5.37 3.58 19.14
CA ILE A 55 5.46 3.77 17.68
C ILE A 55 6.91 3.98 17.25
N MET A 56 7.69 4.80 17.96
CA MET A 56 9.11 4.99 17.65
C MET A 56 9.91 3.71 17.78
N ALA A 57 9.64 2.91 18.83
CA ALA A 57 10.29 1.62 19.03
C ALA A 57 9.99 0.67 17.85
N GLU A 58 8.73 0.54 17.45
CA GLU A 58 8.32 -0.31 16.32
C GLU A 58 8.99 0.13 15.01
N ILE A 59 9.01 1.43 14.74
CA ILE A 59 9.67 1.97 13.53
C ILE A 59 11.16 1.68 13.54
N TYR A 60 11.80 1.82 14.70
CA TYR A 60 13.23 1.56 14.86
C TYR A 60 13.58 0.08 14.71
N THR A 61 12.74 -0.83 15.23
CA THR A 61 13.03 -2.28 15.25
C THR A 61 12.59 -2.99 13.98
N ASN A 62 11.40 -2.67 13.46
CA ASN A 62 10.72 -3.45 12.42
C ASN A 62 10.51 -2.65 11.11
N GLY A 63 10.69 -1.33 11.14
CA GLY A 63 10.62 -0.46 9.96
C GLY A 63 9.31 0.32 9.83
N PRO A 64 9.03 0.92 8.66
CA PRO A 64 7.91 1.83 8.47
C PRO A 64 6.54 1.23 8.83
N VAL A 65 5.67 2.07 9.38
CA VAL A 65 4.30 1.72 9.79
C VAL A 65 3.27 2.58 9.06
N GLU A 66 2.05 2.07 8.90
CA GLU A 66 0.92 2.82 8.33
C GLU A 66 0.11 3.52 9.44
N ALA A 67 -0.30 4.76 9.21
CA ALA A 67 -1.11 5.53 10.15
C ALA A 67 -2.16 6.40 9.41
N GLY A 68 -3.31 6.59 10.04
CA GLY A 68 -4.38 7.48 9.56
C GLY A 68 -4.50 8.75 10.41
N PHE A 69 -4.79 9.88 9.77
CA PHE A 69 -4.99 11.16 10.45
C PHE A 69 -6.06 12.00 9.73
N ALA A 70 -6.67 12.94 10.46
CA ALA A 70 -7.63 13.87 9.89
C ALA A 70 -6.92 15.05 9.21
N ILE A 71 -7.33 15.37 7.99
CA ILE A 71 -6.84 16.52 7.23
C ILE A 71 -7.84 17.67 7.41
N TYR A 72 -7.34 18.85 7.77
CA TYR A 72 -8.13 20.09 7.87
C TYR A 72 -7.71 21.05 6.76
N GLN A 73 -8.63 21.92 6.33
CA GLN A 73 -8.43 22.92 5.26
C GLN A 73 -8.44 24.35 5.82
#